data_AF-A0A9C7GCP9-F1
#
_entry.id   AF-A0A9C7GCP9-F1
#
_cell.length_a   1.000
_cell.length_b   1.000
_cell.length_c   1.000
_cell.angle_alpha   90.00
_cell.angle_beta   90.00
_cell.angle_gamma   90.00
#
_symmetry.space_group_name_H-M   'P 1'
#
loop_
_entity.id
_entity.type
_entity.pdbx_description
1 polymer ?
#
loop_
_entity_poly.entity_id
_entity_poly.type
_entity_poly.pdbx_seq_one_letter_code
_entity_poly.pdbx_strand_id
1 'polypeptide(L)'
;MLKKKFLGLLVAGALFVGVVGTIPVFAAINNTTTPDEVKVREYKHGHKRSIEEDAEFLKKEAEKLGIKTEGKDHETLAKEVRLAHLKKHAEKLGISTEGKDADSLKDEIILVYLNKKAKELGISTEGKTVDALKKEIFETQVKKEAKELGISTEGKKLEDLAKEVGEAQLKKDAKELGISTKGKELSELSREVYEAQIKKQAKELGITTEGKELRDLAHEVWEKRVLKAAEKLGVDTKNKSTREIFHEIMANHSDKVKEMDLFPHRGHHHGLFKRHHSDSHHHGDHKGHKDQHN
;
A
#
# COMPACT_ATOMS: atom_id res chain seq x y z
N MET A 1 8.08 54.18 -3.44
CA MET A 1 7.47 53.08 -4.22
C MET A 1 8.25 51.79 -3.99
N LEU A 2 7.54 50.72 -3.63
CA LEU A 2 8.06 49.52 -2.98
C LEU A 2 9.00 48.67 -3.86
N LYS A 3 10.18 48.35 -3.30
CA LYS A 3 11.06 47.27 -3.76
C LYS A 3 10.44 45.92 -3.38
N LYS A 4 9.96 45.15 -4.35
CA LYS A 4 9.46 43.78 -4.12
C LYS A 4 10.66 42.85 -3.93
N LYS A 5 10.92 42.47 -2.69
CA LYS A 5 11.84 41.38 -2.32
C LYS A 5 11.17 40.05 -2.69
N PHE A 6 11.77 39.30 -3.63
CA PHE A 6 11.43 37.90 -3.86
C PHE A 6 12.00 37.07 -2.69
N LEU A 7 11.19 36.86 -1.66
CA LEU A 7 11.30 35.75 -0.71
C LEU A 7 10.66 34.55 -1.44
N GLY A 8 11.36 33.48 -1.79
CA GLY A 8 11.94 32.53 -0.83
C GLY A 8 10.93 31.41 -0.58
N LEU A 9 10.93 30.38 -1.44
CA LEU A 9 10.40 29.06 -1.08
C LEU A 9 11.30 27.99 -1.72
N LEU A 10 12.44 27.79 -1.08
CA LEU A 10 13.31 26.65 -1.32
C LEU A 10 12.58 25.44 -0.72
N VAL A 11 11.73 24.80 -1.53
CA VAL A 11 11.15 23.49 -1.20
C VAL A 11 12.32 22.52 -1.28
N ALA A 12 12.99 22.33 -0.15
CA ALA A 12 13.90 21.22 0.06
C ALA A 12 13.06 19.94 -0.03
N GLY A 13 12.91 19.46 -1.25
CA GLY A 13 12.34 18.16 -1.56
C GLY A 13 13.26 17.10 -0.96
N ALA A 14 12.93 16.65 0.23
CA ALA A 14 13.46 15.41 0.76
C ALA A 14 13.02 14.31 -0.21
N LEU A 15 13.98 13.85 -1.00
CA LEU A 15 13.91 12.67 -1.86
C LEU A 15 13.56 11.46 -1.00
N PHE A 16 12.27 11.18 -0.82
CA PHE A 16 11.78 9.86 -0.44
C PHE A 16 11.76 8.97 -1.68
N VAL A 17 12.97 8.62 -2.14
CA VAL A 17 13.18 7.52 -3.08
C VAL A 17 13.31 6.27 -2.21
N GLY A 18 12.25 5.47 -2.14
CA GLY A 18 12.34 4.27 -1.32
C GLY A 18 11.06 3.48 -1.12
N VAL A 19 10.17 3.38 -2.12
CA VAL A 19 9.30 2.20 -2.28
C VAL A 19 8.94 2.10 -3.75
N VAL A 20 9.49 1.13 -4.46
CA VAL A 20 8.76 0.52 -5.57
C VAL A 20 8.26 -0.81 -5.04
N GLY A 21 6.98 -1.07 -5.29
CA GLY A 21 6.21 -2.11 -4.61
C GLY A 21 5.19 -1.43 -3.69
N THR A 22 4.04 -1.01 -4.18
CA THR A 22 3.05 -1.89 -4.79
C THR A 22 1.98 -0.96 -5.32
N ILE A 23 1.55 -1.13 -6.57
CA ILE A 23 0.14 -0.83 -6.85
C ILE A 23 -0.61 -1.65 -5.80
N PRO A 24 -1.56 -1.10 -5.02
CA PRO A 24 -2.42 -1.90 -4.18
C PRO A 24 -3.25 -2.81 -5.10
N VAL A 25 -2.64 -3.92 -5.47
CA VAL A 25 -3.28 -5.11 -5.95
C VAL A 25 -4.05 -5.60 -4.73
N PHE A 26 -5.37 -5.44 -4.78
CA PHE A 26 -6.28 -6.08 -3.85
C PHE A 26 -5.78 -7.50 -3.57
N ALA A 27 -5.41 -7.75 -2.31
CA ALA A 27 -5.00 -9.06 -1.85
C ALA A 27 -6.06 -10.09 -2.27
N ALA A 28 -5.56 -11.20 -2.81
CA ALA A 28 -6.36 -12.35 -3.18
C ALA A 28 -7.07 -12.91 -1.94
N ILE A 29 -8.39 -13.06 -2.05
CA ILE A 29 -9.14 -14.00 -1.22
C ILE A 29 -8.97 -15.34 -1.93
N ASN A 30 -8.12 -16.21 -1.38
CA ASN A 30 -7.98 -17.56 -1.87
C ASN A 30 -9.16 -18.36 -1.32
N ASN A 31 -10.01 -18.83 -2.22
CA ASN A 31 -11.12 -19.73 -1.92
C ASN A 31 -10.60 -21.14 -1.65
N THR A 32 -10.64 -21.56 -0.39
CA THR A 32 -10.85 -22.96 0.01
C THR A 32 -11.42 -22.96 1.41
N THR A 33 -12.69 -23.31 1.60
CA THR A 33 -13.18 -24.43 2.45
C THR A 33 -14.71 -24.49 2.34
N THR A 34 -15.21 -25.72 2.18
CA THR A 34 -16.60 -26.17 2.12
C THR A 34 -17.41 -25.88 3.41
N PRO A 35 -18.74 -25.97 3.38
CA PRO A 35 -19.63 -25.38 4.37
C PRO A 35 -19.83 -26.30 5.58
N ASP A 36 -19.49 -25.84 6.78
CA ASP A 36 -20.12 -26.33 8.01
C ASP A 36 -19.97 -25.30 9.16
N GLU A 37 -21.13 -25.00 9.76
CA GLU A 37 -21.42 -24.34 11.04
C GLU A 37 -20.49 -23.21 11.55
N VAL A 38 -20.93 -21.97 11.31
CA VAL A 38 -20.38 -20.75 11.92
C VAL A 38 -20.72 -20.70 13.42
N LYS A 39 -19.77 -21.15 14.26
CA LYS A 39 -19.64 -20.61 15.63
C LYS A 39 -18.78 -19.36 15.59
N VAL A 40 -19.43 -18.22 15.74
CA VAL A 40 -18.84 -16.88 15.84
C VAL A 40 -17.81 -16.86 16.99
N ARG A 41 -16.51 -16.81 16.66
CA ARG A 41 -15.46 -16.38 17.59
C ARG A 41 -15.24 -14.88 17.39
N GLU A 42 -15.61 -14.13 18.41
CA GLU A 42 -15.49 -12.69 18.53
C GLU A 42 -14.00 -12.27 18.55
N TYR A 43 -13.46 -11.86 17.41
CA TYR A 43 -12.15 -11.18 17.35
C TYR A 43 -12.37 -9.67 17.41
N LYS A 44 -12.19 -9.11 18.61
CA LYS A 44 -12.07 -7.66 18.82
C LYS A 44 -10.73 -7.18 18.27
N HIS A 45 -10.69 -6.83 16.99
CA HIS A 45 -9.71 -5.89 16.43
C HIS A 45 -10.48 -4.65 15.98
N GLY A 46 -10.12 -3.49 16.55
CA GLY A 46 -10.83 -2.22 16.45
C GLY A 46 -10.88 -1.60 15.05
N HIS A 47 -11.62 -2.22 14.15
CA HIS A 47 -12.29 -1.54 13.05
C HIS A 47 -13.64 -1.07 13.56
N LYS A 48 -13.75 0.22 13.90
CA LYS A 48 -15.04 0.89 13.98
C LYS A 48 -15.31 1.64 12.67
N ARG A 49 -15.15 0.93 11.56
CA ARG A 49 -15.93 1.17 10.34
C ARG A 49 -16.85 -0.04 10.25
N SER A 50 -18.16 0.18 10.30
CA SER A 50 -19.09 -0.93 10.27
C SER A 50 -18.98 -1.65 8.94
N ILE A 51 -19.20 -2.96 8.94
CA ILE A 51 -19.40 -3.75 7.70
C ILE A 51 -20.47 -3.09 6.81
N GLU A 52 -21.39 -2.35 7.43
CA GLU A 52 -22.40 -1.48 6.81
C GLU A 52 -21.80 -0.36 5.94
N GLU A 53 -20.81 0.41 6.41
CA GLU A 53 -20.19 1.49 5.62
C GLU A 53 -19.48 0.95 4.36
N ASP A 54 -18.82 -0.21 4.47
CA ASP A 54 -18.18 -0.86 3.33
C ASP A 54 -19.22 -1.49 2.37
N ALA A 55 -20.37 -1.94 2.88
CA ALA A 55 -21.46 -2.46 2.05
C ALA A 55 -22.23 -1.35 1.32
N GLU A 56 -22.48 -0.21 1.98
CA GLU A 56 -23.08 0.97 1.34
C GLU A 56 -22.17 1.54 0.25
N PHE A 57 -20.87 1.66 0.53
CA PHE A 57 -19.89 2.07 -0.47
C PHE A 57 -19.90 1.15 -1.69
N LEU A 58 -19.93 -0.16 -1.47
CA LEU A 58 -19.96 -1.14 -2.56
C LEU A 58 -21.24 -1.06 -3.40
N LYS A 59 -22.40 -0.89 -2.77
CA LYS A 59 -23.68 -0.69 -3.48
C LYS A 59 -23.66 0.58 -4.33
N LYS A 60 -23.20 1.70 -3.76
CA LYS A 60 -23.08 2.97 -4.47
C LYS A 60 -22.14 2.86 -5.68
N GLU A 61 -21.02 2.14 -5.53
CA GLU A 61 -20.08 1.94 -6.63
C GLU A 61 -20.67 1.02 -7.71
N ALA A 62 -21.40 -0.02 -7.32
CA ALA A 62 -22.13 -0.87 -8.25
C ALA A 62 -23.16 -0.07 -9.08
N GLU A 63 -23.96 0.76 -8.44
CA GLU A 63 -24.94 1.62 -9.10
C GLU A 63 -24.30 2.57 -10.12
N LYS A 64 -23.18 3.20 -9.76
CA LYS A 64 -22.40 4.06 -10.68
C LYS A 64 -21.87 3.33 -11.90
N LEU A 65 -21.59 2.04 -11.76
CA LEU A 65 -21.09 1.18 -12.83
C LEU A 65 -22.25 0.51 -13.60
N GLY A 66 -23.51 0.79 -13.25
CA GLY A 66 -24.68 0.16 -13.85
C GLY A 66 -24.86 -1.31 -13.46
N ILE A 67 -24.24 -1.75 -12.36
CA ILE A 67 -24.31 -3.12 -11.87
C ILE A 67 -25.54 -3.28 -10.98
N LYS A 68 -26.38 -4.26 -11.30
CA LYS A 68 -27.54 -4.62 -10.46
C LYS A 68 -27.09 -5.11 -9.10
N THR A 69 -27.65 -4.55 -8.03
CA THR A 69 -27.33 -4.87 -6.63
C THR A 69 -28.34 -5.85 -6.00
N GLU A 70 -29.58 -5.87 -6.48
CA GLU A 70 -30.65 -6.72 -5.94
C GLU A 70 -30.36 -8.21 -6.11
N GLY A 71 -30.59 -8.98 -5.05
CA GLY A 71 -30.44 -10.43 -5.04
C GLY A 71 -29.00 -10.95 -5.05
N LYS A 72 -27.99 -10.07 -4.99
CA LYS A 72 -26.57 -10.46 -4.92
C LYS A 72 -26.05 -10.39 -3.49
N ASP A 73 -25.25 -11.38 -3.12
CA ASP A 73 -24.46 -11.33 -1.90
C ASP A 73 -23.29 -10.33 -2.05
N HIS A 74 -22.69 -9.94 -0.92
CA HIS A 74 -21.61 -8.96 -0.87
C HIS A 74 -20.38 -9.39 -1.69
N GLU A 75 -20.02 -10.67 -1.67
CA GLU A 75 -18.83 -11.18 -2.36
C GLU A 75 -19.01 -11.13 -3.88
N THR A 76 -20.17 -11.56 -4.37
CA THR A 76 -20.53 -11.49 -5.80
C THR A 76 -20.53 -10.03 -6.27
N LEU A 77 -21.16 -9.14 -5.52
CA LEU A 77 -21.19 -7.71 -5.87
C LEU A 77 -19.78 -7.11 -5.89
N ALA A 78 -18.93 -7.46 -4.91
CA ALA A 78 -17.54 -7.00 -4.83
C ALA A 78 -16.70 -7.47 -6.02
N LYS A 79 -16.89 -8.72 -6.46
CA LYS A 79 -16.20 -9.26 -7.65
C LYS A 79 -16.60 -8.52 -8.91
N GLU A 80 -17.89 -8.25 -9.11
CA GLU A 80 -18.37 -7.53 -10.29
C GLU A 80 -17.89 -6.08 -10.33
N VAL A 81 -17.99 -5.36 -9.21
CA VAL A 81 -17.48 -3.98 -9.08
C VAL A 81 -15.97 -3.95 -9.36
N ARG A 82 -15.21 -4.88 -8.78
CA ARG A 82 -13.77 -5.00 -9.03
C ARG A 82 -13.47 -5.27 -10.50
N LEU A 83 -14.18 -6.20 -11.15
CA LEU A 83 -13.99 -6.50 -12.56
C LEU A 83 -14.29 -5.27 -13.43
N ALA A 84 -15.37 -4.55 -13.16
CA ALA A 84 -15.73 -3.34 -13.89
C ALA A 84 -14.65 -2.24 -13.74
N HIS A 85 -14.07 -2.07 -12.55
CA HIS A 85 -12.93 -1.16 -12.34
C HIS A 85 -11.70 -1.58 -13.14
N LEU A 86 -11.37 -2.87 -13.15
CA LEU A 86 -10.25 -3.40 -13.92
C LEU A 86 -10.46 -3.18 -15.40
N LYS A 87 -11.66 -3.42 -15.93
CA LYS A 87 -11.99 -3.15 -17.34
C LYS A 87 -11.79 -1.67 -17.69
N LYS A 88 -12.35 -0.76 -16.89
CA LYS A 88 -12.19 0.69 -17.09
C LYS A 88 -10.72 1.12 -17.02
N HIS A 89 -9.91 0.50 -16.17
CA HIS A 89 -8.48 0.78 -16.07
C HIS A 89 -7.71 0.21 -17.28
N ALA A 90 -8.05 -1.00 -17.71
CA ALA A 90 -7.47 -1.66 -18.87
C ALA A 90 -7.73 -0.86 -20.16
N GLU A 91 -8.97 -0.42 -20.39
CA GLU A 91 -9.36 0.42 -21.53
C GLU A 91 -8.51 1.69 -21.64
N LYS A 92 -8.26 2.38 -20.51
CA LYS A 92 -7.42 3.58 -20.48
C LYS A 92 -5.95 3.31 -20.80
N LEU A 93 -5.48 2.09 -20.52
CA LEU A 93 -4.14 1.63 -20.89
C LEU A 93 -4.09 1.03 -22.29
N GLY A 94 -5.20 1.02 -23.03
CA GLY A 94 -5.29 0.41 -24.37
C GLY A 94 -5.28 -1.13 -24.35
N ILE A 95 -5.61 -1.75 -23.22
CA ILE A 95 -5.70 -3.21 -23.07
C ILE A 95 -7.10 -3.68 -23.45
N SER A 96 -7.19 -4.69 -24.33
CA SER A 96 -8.46 -5.33 -24.66
C SER A 96 -9.09 -6.02 -23.44
N THR A 97 -10.39 -5.84 -23.24
CA THR A 97 -11.14 -6.41 -22.11
C THR A 97 -12.04 -7.59 -22.47
N GLU A 98 -12.16 -7.91 -23.77
CA GLU A 98 -13.08 -8.93 -24.25
C GLU A 98 -12.62 -10.33 -23.84
N GLY A 99 -13.53 -11.12 -23.26
CA GLY A 99 -13.25 -12.49 -22.82
C GLY A 99 -12.32 -12.63 -21.61
N LYS A 100 -11.82 -11.53 -21.02
CA LYS A 100 -10.87 -11.57 -19.91
C LYS A 100 -11.55 -11.50 -18.56
N ASP A 101 -11.07 -12.33 -17.64
CA ASP A 101 -11.43 -12.28 -16.22
C ASP A 101 -10.62 -11.21 -15.45
N ALA A 102 -10.94 -11.08 -14.16
CA ALA A 102 -10.33 -10.08 -13.30
C ALA A 102 -8.82 -10.31 -13.09
N ASP A 103 -8.36 -11.56 -13.01
CA ASP A 103 -6.96 -11.85 -12.75
C ASP A 103 -6.12 -11.61 -14.01
N SER A 104 -6.62 -12.02 -15.18
CA SER A 104 -5.99 -11.74 -16.48
C SER A 104 -5.85 -10.24 -16.72
N LEU A 105 -6.92 -9.46 -16.51
CA LEU A 105 -6.87 -8.00 -16.64
C LEU A 105 -5.90 -7.36 -15.65
N LYS A 106 -5.92 -7.83 -14.40
CA LYS A 106 -5.01 -7.33 -13.37
C LYS A 106 -3.55 -7.59 -13.75
N ASP A 107 -3.22 -8.77 -14.24
CA ASP A 107 -1.85 -9.13 -14.59
C ASP A 107 -1.35 -8.33 -15.80
N GLU A 108 -2.18 -8.10 -16.81
CA GLU A 108 -1.84 -7.23 -17.94
C GLU A 108 -1.64 -5.78 -17.51
N ILE A 109 -2.53 -5.25 -16.67
CA ILE A 109 -2.38 -3.91 -16.10
C ILE A 109 -1.06 -3.82 -15.32
N ILE A 110 -0.77 -4.79 -14.45
CA ILE A 110 0.49 -4.84 -13.69
C ILE A 110 1.68 -4.87 -14.63
N LEU A 111 1.63 -5.68 -15.68
CA LEU A 111 2.72 -5.82 -16.65
C LEU A 111 3.04 -4.49 -17.35
N VAL A 112 2.03 -3.71 -17.73
CA VAL A 112 2.24 -2.35 -18.30
C VAL A 112 3.05 -1.48 -17.34
N TYR A 113 2.69 -1.46 -16.05
CA TYR A 113 3.42 -0.67 -15.05
C TYR A 113 4.83 -1.21 -14.79
N LEU A 114 5.01 -2.53 -14.74
CA LEU A 114 6.32 -3.14 -14.59
C LEU A 114 7.22 -2.82 -15.78
N ASN A 115 6.71 -2.86 -17.00
CA ASN A 115 7.47 -2.52 -18.20
C ASN A 115 7.93 -1.06 -18.19
N LYS A 116 7.04 -0.13 -17.79
CA LYS A 116 7.42 1.28 -17.60
C LYS A 116 8.54 1.41 -16.57
N LYS A 117 8.41 0.73 -15.42
CA LYS A 117 9.39 0.77 -14.34
C LYS A 117 10.73 0.12 -14.72
N ALA A 118 10.68 -0.99 -15.44
CA ALA A 118 11.86 -1.68 -15.95
C ALA A 118 12.64 -0.75 -16.90
N LYS A 119 11.95 -0.08 -17.82
CA LYS A 119 12.55 0.90 -18.73
C LYS A 119 13.24 2.05 -17.99
N GLU A 120 12.60 2.61 -16.96
CA GLU A 120 13.21 3.66 -16.11
C GLU A 120 14.51 3.21 -15.42
N LEU A 121 14.66 1.91 -15.17
CA LEU A 121 15.81 1.31 -14.49
C LEU A 121 16.82 0.68 -15.46
N GLY A 122 16.57 0.75 -16.77
CA GLY A 122 17.43 0.10 -17.78
C GLY A 122 17.33 -1.43 -17.77
N ILE A 123 16.23 -2.00 -17.28
CA ILE A 123 16.00 -3.44 -17.22
C ILE A 123 15.31 -3.91 -18.51
N SER A 124 15.84 -4.94 -19.15
CA SER A 124 15.19 -5.58 -20.31
C SER A 124 13.92 -6.30 -19.89
N THR A 125 12.88 -6.22 -20.71
CA THR A 125 11.55 -6.83 -20.46
C THR A 125 11.27 -8.06 -21.32
N GLU A 126 12.07 -8.29 -22.36
CA GLU A 126 11.84 -9.35 -23.33
C GLU A 126 12.03 -10.74 -22.71
N GLY A 127 11.06 -11.63 -22.96
CA GLY A 127 11.09 -13.03 -22.49
C GLY A 127 10.90 -13.23 -20.98
N LYS A 128 10.62 -12.18 -20.20
CA LYS A 128 10.46 -12.28 -18.74
C LYS A 128 8.99 -12.41 -18.33
N THR A 129 8.74 -13.25 -17.33
CA THR A 129 7.44 -13.32 -16.67
C THR A 129 7.23 -12.09 -15.77
N VAL A 130 5.97 -11.82 -15.41
CA VAL A 130 5.60 -10.76 -14.46
C VAL A 130 6.40 -10.87 -13.15
N ASP A 131 6.54 -12.09 -12.60
CA ASP A 131 7.23 -12.29 -11.33
C ASP A 131 8.75 -12.16 -11.45
N ALA A 132 9.35 -12.59 -12.57
CA ALA A 132 10.75 -12.33 -12.86
C ALA A 132 11.03 -10.83 -12.94
N LEU A 133 10.18 -10.07 -13.64
CA LEU A 133 10.28 -8.61 -13.73
C LEU A 133 10.14 -7.93 -12.37
N LYS A 134 9.14 -8.32 -11.56
CA LYS A 134 8.99 -7.78 -10.19
C LYS A 134 10.25 -7.97 -9.37
N LYS A 135 10.82 -9.18 -9.39
CA LYS A 135 12.01 -9.52 -8.60
C LYS A 135 13.21 -8.69 -9.04
N GLU A 136 13.45 -8.58 -10.34
CA GLU A 136 14.61 -7.85 -10.87
C GLU A 136 14.48 -6.33 -10.67
N ILE A 137 13.28 -5.78 -10.85
CA ILE A 137 12.97 -4.38 -10.54
C ILE A 137 13.27 -4.10 -9.06
N PHE A 138 12.76 -4.96 -8.16
CA PHE A 138 12.96 -4.85 -6.73
C PHE A 138 14.44 -4.95 -6.35
N GLU A 139 15.15 -5.95 -6.86
CA GLU A 139 16.59 -6.12 -6.64
C GLU A 139 17.40 -4.91 -7.09
N THR A 140 17.09 -4.37 -8.27
CA THR A 140 17.77 -3.20 -8.82
C THR A 140 17.58 -1.97 -7.95
N GLN A 141 16.38 -1.78 -7.37
CA GLN A 141 16.10 -0.67 -6.47
C GLN A 141 16.81 -0.83 -5.14
N VAL A 142 16.71 -1.99 -4.51
CA VAL A 142 17.36 -2.28 -3.24
C VAL A 142 18.87 -2.05 -3.36
N LYS A 143 19.50 -2.50 -4.45
CA LYS A 143 20.93 -2.25 -4.70
C LYS A 143 21.25 -0.77 -4.93
N LYS A 144 20.38 -0.04 -5.65
CA LYS A 144 20.54 1.40 -5.86
C LYS A 144 20.46 2.17 -4.54
N GLU A 145 19.45 1.88 -3.72
CA GLU A 145 19.25 2.49 -2.40
C GLU A 145 20.38 2.12 -1.44
N ALA A 146 20.82 0.86 -1.43
CA ALA A 146 21.99 0.44 -0.66
C ALA A 146 23.22 1.27 -0.99
N LYS A 147 23.49 1.49 -2.29
CA LYS A 147 24.60 2.34 -2.73
C LYS A 147 24.45 3.79 -2.27
N GLU A 148 23.25 4.36 -2.36
CA GLU A 148 22.96 5.72 -1.89
C GLU A 148 23.13 5.88 -0.37
N LEU A 149 22.87 4.81 0.39
CA LEU A 149 23.02 4.76 1.84
C LEU A 149 24.41 4.28 2.31
N GLY A 150 25.33 3.97 1.38
CA GLY A 150 26.67 3.48 1.70
C GLY A 150 26.71 2.04 2.25
N ILE A 151 25.69 1.24 1.98
CA ILE A 151 25.58 -0.16 2.38
C ILE A 151 26.23 -1.06 1.32
N SER A 152 27.12 -1.96 1.75
CA SER A 152 27.71 -2.96 0.85
C SER A 152 26.66 -3.98 0.39
N THR A 153 26.65 -4.28 -0.90
CA THR A 153 25.75 -5.26 -1.53
C THR A 153 26.40 -6.63 -1.77
N GLU A 154 27.72 -6.74 -1.60
CA GLU A 154 28.47 -7.94 -1.96
C GLU A 154 28.22 -9.08 -0.97
N GLY A 155 28.00 -10.29 -1.49
CA GLY A 155 27.81 -11.51 -0.70
C GLY A 155 26.49 -11.59 0.11
N LYS A 156 25.61 -10.59 0.02
CA LYS A 156 24.34 -10.55 0.77
C LYS A 156 23.19 -11.16 -0.04
N LYS A 157 22.29 -11.85 0.67
CA LYS A 157 20.98 -12.22 0.11
C LYS A 157 20.14 -10.97 -0.07
N LEU A 158 19.26 -10.99 -1.07
CA LEU A 158 18.41 -9.84 -1.41
C LEU A 158 17.51 -9.43 -0.23
N GLU A 159 16.98 -10.42 0.51
CA GLU A 159 16.12 -10.20 1.66
C GLU A 159 16.86 -9.50 2.80
N ASP A 160 18.09 -9.93 3.09
CA ASP A 160 18.94 -9.34 4.13
C ASP A 160 19.35 -7.91 3.74
N LEU A 161 19.72 -7.70 2.47
CA LEU A 161 20.06 -6.38 1.95
C LEU A 161 18.86 -5.43 2.02
N ALA A 162 17.67 -5.88 1.62
CA ALA A 162 16.45 -5.08 1.68
C ALA A 162 16.10 -4.69 3.12
N LYS A 163 16.31 -5.60 4.08
CA LYS A 163 16.14 -5.31 5.51
C LYS A 163 17.10 -4.23 5.99
N GLU A 164 18.38 -4.36 5.66
CA GLU A 164 19.40 -3.38 6.05
C GLU A 164 19.16 -1.99 5.44
N VAL A 165 18.76 -1.95 4.17
CA VAL A 165 18.34 -0.71 3.47
C VAL A 165 17.14 -0.09 4.19
N GLY A 166 16.11 -0.88 4.51
CA GLY A 166 14.92 -0.40 5.22
C GLY A 166 15.25 0.16 6.61
N GLU A 167 16.10 -0.52 7.37
CA GLU A 167 16.55 -0.05 8.69
C GLU A 167 17.38 1.23 8.60
N ALA A 168 18.28 1.33 7.62
CA ALA A 168 19.10 2.51 7.40
C ALA A 168 18.24 3.72 7.00
N GLN A 169 17.25 3.51 6.13
CA GLN A 169 16.31 4.55 5.74
C GLN A 169 15.46 5.01 6.93
N LEU A 170 14.93 4.09 7.73
CA LEU A 170 14.18 4.43 8.95
C LEU A 170 15.03 5.28 9.92
N LYS A 171 16.31 4.92 10.10
CA LYS A 171 17.24 5.69 10.94
C LYS A 171 17.56 7.06 10.35
N LYS A 172 17.61 7.19 9.01
CA LYS A 172 17.77 8.46 8.32
C LYS A 172 16.55 9.35 8.55
N ASP A 173 15.35 8.83 8.35
CA ASP A 173 14.09 9.55 8.59
C ASP A 173 13.97 10.01 10.04
N ALA A 174 14.33 9.14 10.99
CA ALA A 174 14.36 9.48 12.41
C ALA A 174 15.29 10.67 12.69
N LYS A 175 16.50 10.67 12.13
CA LYS A 175 17.45 11.80 12.28
C LYS A 175 16.90 13.08 11.68
N GLU A 176 16.30 13.02 10.50
CA GLU A 176 15.68 14.19 9.83
C GLU A 176 14.52 14.79 10.65
N LEU A 177 13.82 13.95 11.42
CA LEU A 177 12.72 14.35 12.30
C LEU A 177 13.16 14.67 13.73
N GLY A 178 14.45 14.58 14.04
CA GLY A 178 14.99 14.83 15.38
C GLY A 178 14.66 13.75 16.42
N ILE A 179 14.36 12.53 15.97
CA ILE A 179 14.03 11.38 16.82
C ILE A 179 15.30 10.60 17.17
N SER A 180 15.50 10.32 18.46
CA SER A 180 16.62 9.49 18.93
C SER A 180 16.45 8.03 18.49
N THR A 181 17.50 7.46 17.91
CA THR A 181 17.54 6.05 17.48
C THR A 181 18.21 5.11 18.50
N LYS A 182 18.83 5.65 19.56
CA LYS A 182 19.66 4.86 20.47
C LYS A 182 18.78 4.10 21.46
N GLY A 183 18.99 2.78 21.56
CA GLY A 183 18.32 1.92 22.54
C GLY A 183 16.85 1.61 22.26
N LYS A 184 16.36 1.91 21.05
CA LYS A 184 14.98 1.64 20.64
C LYS A 184 14.91 0.42 19.74
N GLU A 185 13.84 -0.36 19.93
CA GLU A 185 13.45 -1.39 18.99
C GLU A 185 13.00 -0.77 17.66
N LEU A 186 13.21 -1.48 16.55
CA LEU A 186 12.84 -0.98 15.22
C LEU A 186 11.34 -0.69 15.09
N SER A 187 10.50 -1.49 15.76
CA SER A 187 9.05 -1.30 15.78
C SER A 187 8.64 -0.01 16.48
N GLU A 188 9.29 0.32 17.58
CA GLU A 188 9.08 1.58 18.32
C GLU A 188 9.56 2.77 17.50
N LEU A 189 10.77 2.68 16.94
CA LEU A 189 11.33 3.73 16.09
C LEU A 189 10.45 4.00 14.87
N SER A 190 9.95 2.94 14.22
CA SER A 190 9.02 3.03 13.08
C SER A 190 7.75 3.78 13.45
N ARG A 191 7.15 3.45 14.61
CA ARG A 191 5.95 4.13 15.10
C ARG A 191 6.19 5.62 15.36
N GLU A 192 7.29 5.96 16.02
CA GLU A 192 7.63 7.36 16.32
C GLU A 192 7.89 8.18 15.05
N VAL A 193 8.65 7.61 14.10
CA VAL A 193 8.90 8.23 12.80
C VAL A 193 7.58 8.46 12.07
N TYR A 194 6.71 7.45 12.03
CA TYR A 194 5.39 7.56 11.41
C TYR A 194 4.54 8.66 12.06
N GLU A 195 4.45 8.68 13.39
CA GLU A 195 3.71 9.70 14.13
C GLU A 195 4.24 11.11 13.85
N ALA A 196 5.56 11.29 13.85
CA ALA A 196 6.18 12.58 13.54
C ALA A 196 5.93 13.02 12.09
N GLN A 197 5.99 12.09 11.12
CA GLN A 197 5.65 12.36 9.72
C GLN A 197 4.20 12.84 9.57
N ILE A 198 3.25 12.14 10.19
CA ILE A 198 1.82 12.53 10.15
C ILE A 198 1.61 13.90 10.81
N LYS A 199 2.21 14.15 11.99
CA LYS A 199 2.11 15.46 12.65
C LYS A 199 2.73 16.59 11.83
N LYS A 200 3.85 16.33 11.14
CA LYS A 200 4.49 17.28 10.23
C LYS A 200 3.57 17.61 9.05
N GLN A 201 3.04 16.58 8.37
CA GLN A 201 2.09 16.74 7.28
C GLN A 201 0.81 17.47 7.73
N ALA A 202 0.27 17.13 8.91
CA ALA A 202 -0.89 17.82 9.47
C ALA A 202 -0.64 19.32 9.64
N LYS A 203 0.52 19.72 10.19
CA LYS A 203 0.92 21.12 10.31
C LYS A 203 1.03 21.82 8.95
N GLU A 204 1.70 21.19 7.98
CA GLU A 204 1.85 21.72 6.61
C GLU A 204 0.50 21.89 5.90
N LEU A 205 -0.48 21.05 6.25
CA LEU A 205 -1.83 21.10 5.72
C LEU A 205 -2.77 21.98 6.56
N GLY A 206 -2.32 22.57 7.67
CA GLY A 206 -3.17 23.35 8.58
C GLY A 206 -4.28 22.52 9.23
N ILE A 207 -3.96 21.30 9.65
CA ILE A 207 -4.85 20.40 10.41
C ILE A 207 -4.45 20.46 11.89
N THR A 208 -5.43 20.67 12.77
CA THR A 208 -5.22 20.64 14.22
C THR A 208 -4.86 19.23 14.68
N THR A 209 -3.79 19.10 15.46
CA THR A 209 -3.28 17.82 15.98
C THR A 209 -3.73 17.50 17.41
N GLU A 210 -4.19 18.51 18.15
CA GLU A 210 -4.57 18.38 19.56
C GLU A 210 -5.83 17.52 19.73
N GLY A 211 -5.81 16.60 20.70
CA GLY A 211 -6.96 15.75 21.05
C GLY A 211 -7.34 14.66 20.06
N LYS A 212 -6.60 14.49 18.95
CA LYS A 212 -6.87 13.47 17.93
C LYS A 212 -6.03 12.22 18.12
N GLU A 213 -6.64 11.05 17.93
CA GLU A 213 -5.88 9.80 17.78
C GLU A 213 -5.03 9.85 16.50
N LEU A 214 -3.85 9.24 16.54
CA LEU A 214 -2.93 9.22 15.39
C LEU A 214 -3.59 8.67 14.12
N ARG A 215 -4.44 7.65 14.26
CA ARG A 215 -5.16 7.05 13.14
C ARG A 215 -6.10 8.05 12.46
N ASP A 216 -6.87 8.80 13.25
CA ASP A 216 -7.86 9.73 12.73
C ASP A 216 -7.16 10.96 12.14
N LEU A 217 -6.07 11.42 12.76
CA LEU A 217 -5.21 12.45 12.21
C LEU A 217 -4.60 12.04 10.87
N ALA A 218 -4.10 10.81 10.76
CA ALA A 218 -3.55 10.29 9.51
C ALA A 218 -4.61 10.19 8.40
N HIS A 219 -5.85 9.82 8.77
CA HIS A 219 -6.97 9.80 7.83
C HIS A 219 -7.27 11.20 7.29
N GLU A 220 -7.40 12.20 8.17
CA GLU A 220 -7.68 13.59 7.78
C GLU A 220 -6.55 14.19 6.95
N VAL A 221 -5.29 13.89 7.28
CA VAL A 221 -4.12 14.24 6.47
C VAL A 221 -4.26 13.64 5.08
N TRP A 222 -4.54 12.34 4.98
CA TRP A 222 -4.73 11.67 3.69
C TRP A 222 -5.87 12.32 2.89
N GLU A 223 -7.01 12.59 3.51
CA GLU A 223 -8.16 13.19 2.82
C GLU A 223 -7.82 14.57 2.25
N LYS A 224 -7.19 15.42 3.05
CA LYS A 224 -6.81 16.77 2.62
C LYS A 224 -5.77 16.73 1.50
N ARG A 225 -4.89 15.73 1.47
CA ARG A 225 -3.94 15.52 0.37
C ARG A 225 -4.63 15.08 -0.91
N VAL A 226 -5.60 14.16 -0.82
CA VAL A 226 -6.39 13.72 -1.97
C VAL A 226 -7.15 14.91 -2.58
N LEU A 227 -7.77 15.75 -1.76
CA LEU A 227 -8.48 16.94 -2.24
C LEU A 227 -7.54 17.94 -2.92
N LYS A 228 -6.36 18.21 -2.33
CA LYS A 228 -5.34 19.07 -2.97
C LYS A 228 -4.83 18.48 -4.29
N ALA A 229 -4.65 17.17 -4.35
CA ALA A 229 -4.26 16.51 -5.60
C ALA A 229 -5.36 16.60 -6.65
N ALA A 230 -6.62 16.44 -6.26
CA ALA A 230 -7.77 16.58 -7.16
C ALA A 230 -7.81 17.97 -7.78
N GLU A 231 -7.68 19.01 -6.96
CA GLU A 231 -7.58 20.41 -7.42
C GLU A 231 -6.42 20.60 -8.41
N LYS A 232 -5.23 20.10 -8.06
CA LYS A 232 -4.03 20.21 -8.90
C LYS A 232 -4.15 19.48 -10.24
N LEU A 233 -4.89 18.37 -10.26
CA LEU A 233 -5.06 17.51 -11.43
C LEU A 233 -6.33 17.85 -12.24
N GLY A 234 -7.13 18.82 -11.78
CA GLY A 234 -8.40 19.17 -12.42
C GLY A 234 -9.47 18.08 -12.29
N VAL A 235 -9.38 17.22 -11.27
CA VAL A 235 -10.37 16.19 -10.96
C VAL A 235 -11.54 16.83 -10.22
N ASP A 236 -12.75 16.66 -10.75
CA ASP A 236 -13.96 17.20 -10.12
C ASP A 236 -14.23 16.53 -8.77
N THR A 237 -14.48 17.36 -7.75
CA THR A 237 -14.72 16.93 -6.36
C THR A 237 -16.19 17.01 -5.96
N LYS A 238 -17.06 17.59 -6.79
CA LYS A 238 -18.48 17.78 -6.45
C LYS A 238 -19.21 16.45 -6.31
N ASN A 239 -19.98 16.31 -5.23
CA ASN A 239 -20.80 15.12 -4.92
C ASN A 239 -20.03 13.79 -4.85
N LYS A 240 -18.70 13.84 -4.69
CA LYS A 240 -17.84 12.65 -4.58
C LYS A 240 -17.25 12.54 -3.18
N SER A 241 -17.13 11.31 -2.68
CA SER A 241 -16.35 11.04 -1.48
C SER A 241 -14.86 11.15 -1.78
N THR A 242 -14.04 11.39 -0.76
CA THR A 242 -12.58 11.44 -0.92
C THR A 242 -12.01 10.15 -1.51
N ARG A 243 -12.62 9.00 -1.19
CA ARG A 243 -12.24 7.70 -1.75
C ARG A 243 -12.55 7.61 -3.25
N GLU A 244 -13.69 8.13 -3.68
CA GLU A 244 -14.07 8.18 -5.09
C GLU A 244 -13.13 9.09 -5.88
N ILE A 245 -12.80 10.26 -5.30
CA ILE A 245 -11.81 11.18 -5.87
C ILE A 245 -10.45 10.49 -6.00
N PHE A 246 -9.99 9.80 -4.95
CA PHE A 246 -8.74 9.04 -4.98
C PHE A 246 -8.77 7.95 -6.05
N HIS A 247 -9.86 7.18 -6.18
CA HIS A 247 -10.01 6.17 -7.23
C HIS A 247 -9.95 6.78 -8.62
N GLU A 248 -10.55 7.96 -8.82
CA GLU A 248 -10.50 8.67 -10.09
C GLU A 248 -9.08 9.15 -10.42
N ILE A 249 -8.37 9.72 -9.44
CA ILE A 249 -6.95 10.08 -9.58
C ILE A 249 -6.12 8.83 -9.91
N MET A 250 -6.33 7.72 -9.21
CA MET A 250 -5.66 6.44 -9.50
C MET A 250 -5.96 5.92 -10.91
N ALA A 251 -7.15 6.19 -11.44
CA ALA A 251 -7.55 5.69 -12.75
C ALA A 251 -7.13 6.62 -13.90
N ASN A 252 -6.95 7.92 -13.66
CA ASN A 252 -6.64 8.93 -14.68
C ASN A 252 -5.19 9.45 -14.61
N HIS A 253 -4.58 9.39 -13.44
CA HIS A 253 -3.29 10.00 -13.11
C HIS A 253 -2.46 9.05 -12.21
N SER A 254 -2.47 7.76 -12.52
CA SER A 254 -1.84 6.71 -11.70
C SER A 254 -0.34 6.96 -11.45
N ASP A 255 0.35 7.54 -12.42
CA ASP A 255 1.75 7.95 -12.35
C ASP A 255 1.97 9.10 -11.35
N LYS A 256 0.98 9.99 -11.18
CA LYS A 256 1.04 11.14 -10.26
C LYS A 256 0.70 10.80 -8.82
N VAL A 257 -0.03 9.73 -8.56
CA VAL A 257 -0.39 9.31 -7.19
C VAL A 257 0.85 9.11 -6.34
N LYS A 258 1.88 8.47 -6.89
CA LYS A 258 3.14 8.22 -6.19
C LYS A 258 3.96 9.49 -6.00
N GLU A 259 4.03 10.34 -7.02
CA GLU A 259 4.72 11.64 -6.93
C GLU A 259 4.08 12.56 -5.86
N MET A 260 2.75 12.46 -5.69
CA MET A 260 1.99 13.23 -4.71
C MET A 260 1.83 12.50 -3.37
N ASP A 261 2.41 11.29 -3.25
CA ASP A 261 2.40 10.43 -2.06
C ASP A 261 0.97 10.24 -1.47
N LEU A 262 -0.01 10.01 -2.34
CA LEU A 262 -1.43 9.94 -1.98
C LEU A 262 -1.87 8.59 -1.43
N PHE A 263 -0.96 7.63 -1.31
CA PHE A 263 -1.32 6.36 -0.70
C PHE A 263 -1.58 6.56 0.80
N PRO A 264 -2.70 6.04 1.33
CA PRO A 264 -2.94 6.10 2.75
C PRO A 264 -1.76 5.44 3.43
N HIS A 265 -1.10 6.18 4.32
CA HIS A 265 0.01 5.65 5.08
C HIS A 265 -0.59 4.61 6.03
N ARG A 266 -0.70 3.36 5.59
CA ARG A 266 -0.89 2.26 6.52
C ARG A 266 0.42 2.24 7.28
N GLY A 267 0.37 2.66 8.56
CA GLY A 267 1.55 2.87 9.40
C GLY A 267 2.61 1.83 9.10
N HIS A 268 3.85 2.28 8.92
CA HIS A 268 5.01 1.56 8.38
C HIS A 268 5.18 0.15 8.98
N HIS A 269 4.35 -0.79 8.54
CA HIS A 269 4.74 -2.17 8.36
C HIS A 269 5.52 -2.15 7.06
N HIS A 270 6.82 -1.86 7.17
CA HIS A 270 7.78 -2.28 6.17
C HIS A 270 7.34 -3.66 5.69
N GLY A 271 7.12 -3.82 4.38
CA GLY A 271 6.76 -5.08 3.73
C GLY A 271 7.84 -6.17 3.83
N LEU A 272 8.57 -6.21 4.94
CA LEU A 272 9.65 -7.13 5.27
C LEU A 272 9.29 -8.04 6.46
N PHE A 273 8.12 -7.85 7.08
CA PHE A 273 7.63 -8.73 8.16
C PHE A 273 6.26 -9.34 7.83
N LYS A 274 6.16 -10.07 6.72
CA LYS A 274 5.27 -11.25 6.76
C LYS A 274 5.96 -12.27 7.66
N ARG A 275 5.56 -12.31 8.94
CA ARG A 275 5.67 -13.53 9.74
C ARG A 275 4.93 -14.61 8.95
N HIS A 276 5.68 -15.44 8.23
CA HIS A 276 5.24 -16.80 8.00
C HIS A 276 5.15 -17.42 9.40
N HIS A 277 3.95 -17.46 9.96
CA HIS A 277 3.62 -18.52 10.89
C HIS A 277 3.58 -19.79 10.04
N SER A 278 4.76 -20.36 9.77
CA SER A 278 4.85 -21.78 9.47
C SER A 278 4.48 -22.47 10.77
N ASP A 279 3.33 -23.12 10.77
CA ASP A 279 2.92 -24.09 11.76
C ASP A 279 4.04 -25.12 11.95
N SER A 280 4.91 -24.89 12.93
CA SER A 280 5.66 -25.95 13.57
C SER A 280 4.75 -26.56 14.63
N HIS A 281 3.66 -27.20 14.20
CA HIS A 281 3.02 -28.24 14.99
C HIS A 281 3.98 -29.44 15.00
N HIS A 282 4.94 -29.40 15.92
CA HIS A 282 5.58 -30.63 16.37
C HIS A 282 4.52 -31.46 17.07
N HIS A 283 3.91 -32.39 16.32
CA HIS A 283 3.30 -33.57 16.89
C HIS A 283 4.39 -34.35 17.63
N GLY A 284 4.44 -34.19 18.94
CA GLY A 284 5.09 -35.15 19.82
C GLY A 284 4.24 -36.41 19.86
N ASP A 285 4.64 -37.41 19.08
CA ASP A 285 4.18 -38.79 19.21
C ASP A 285 4.55 -39.33 20.60
N HIS A 286 3.62 -39.26 21.55
CA HIS A 286 3.66 -40.11 22.74
C HIS A 286 2.89 -41.40 22.46
N LYS A 287 3.56 -42.35 21.80
CA LYS A 287 3.20 -43.77 21.88
C LYS A 287 3.87 -44.37 23.12
N GLY A 288 3.04 -44.90 24.01
CA GLY A 288 3.48 -45.64 25.18
C GLY A 288 4.13 -46.99 24.82
N HIS A 289 5.14 -47.33 25.60
CA HIS A 289 5.48 -48.69 26.02
C HIS A 289 5.94 -48.53 27.48
N LYS A 290 5.09 -48.94 28.42
CA LYS A 290 5.10 -50.24 29.11
C LYS A 290 6.27 -50.40 30.08
N ASP A 291 5.85 -50.52 31.34
CA ASP A 291 6.33 -51.43 32.37
C ASP A 291 7.74 -51.18 32.91
N GLN A 292 7.83 -50.81 34.19
CA GLN A 292 8.23 -51.77 35.23
C GLN A 292 8.29 -51.14 36.64
N HIS A 293 7.84 -51.96 37.59
CA HIS A 293 8.15 -52.02 39.03
C HIS A 293 7.18 -51.43 40.07
N ASN A 294 6.54 -52.42 40.71
CA ASN A 294 5.91 -52.53 42.04
C ASN A 294 4.46 -52.08 42.22
#